data_AF-A0A517XTY0-F1
#
_entry.id   AF-A0A517XTY0-F1
#
_cell.length_a   1.000
_cell.length_b   1.000
_cell.length_c   1.000
_cell.angle_alpha   90.00
_cell.angle_beta   90.00
_cell.angle_gamma   90.00
#
_symmetry.space_group_name_H-M   'P 1'
#
loop_
_entity.id
_entity.type
_entity.pdbx_description
1 polymer ?
#
loop_
_entity_poly.entity_id
_entity_poly.type
_entity_poly.pdbx_seq_one_letter_code
_entity_poly.pdbx_strand_id
1 'polypeptide(L)'
;MGNFKEVFVLVWDNAAWHVSKRVRGWVERHNRRVRRSKTGCRIRVCRLPVKGPWLNPIEPKWVHGKRAIVEPDRRLTADEVRQRACDYYGCKPHPLLAKPAT
;
A
#
# COMPACT_ATOMS: atom_id res chain seq x y z
N MET A 1 6.92 -11.37 -30.47
CA MET A 1 5.85 -11.74 -29.50
C MET A 1 5.73 -10.62 -28.47
N GLY A 2 4.56 -9.97 -28.41
CA GLY A 2 4.10 -8.85 -27.56
C GLY A 2 5.07 -8.07 -26.66
N ASN A 3 5.36 -6.82 -27.02
CA ASN A 3 6.04 -5.82 -26.19
C ASN A 3 5.04 -5.22 -25.17
N PHE A 4 4.52 -6.04 -24.24
CA PHE A 4 3.55 -5.58 -23.25
C PHE A 4 4.25 -4.71 -22.20
N LYS A 5 3.99 -3.40 -22.22
CA LYS A 5 4.42 -2.51 -21.14
C LYS A 5 3.56 -2.79 -19.91
N GLU A 6 4.11 -3.49 -18.92
CA GLU A 6 3.44 -3.73 -17.66
C GLU A 6 3.07 -2.40 -16.98
N VAL A 7 1.83 -2.33 -16.48
CA VAL A 7 1.30 -1.18 -15.75
C VAL A 7 0.75 -1.65 -14.41
N PHE A 8 1.21 -1.02 -13.33
CA PHE A 8 0.74 -1.22 -11.97
C PHE A 8 -0.27 -0.11 -11.67
N VAL A 9 -1.55 -0.47 -11.64
CA VAL A 9 -2.63 0.46 -11.31
C VAL A 9 -2.73 0.55 -9.79
N LEU A 10 -2.37 1.71 -9.25
CA LEU A 10 -2.41 1.98 -7.82
C LEU A 10 -3.69 2.74 -7.48
N VAL A 11 -4.65 2.06 -6.87
CA VAL A 11 -5.91 2.64 -6.37
C VAL A 11 -5.75 2.94 -4.88
N TRP A 12 -5.88 4.20 -4.49
CA TRP A 12 -5.81 4.63 -3.09
C TRP A 12 -6.60 5.92 -2.84
N ASP A 13 -6.82 6.23 -1.56
CA ASP A 13 -7.54 7.43 -1.13
C ASP A 13 -6.71 8.73 -1.31
N ASN A 14 -7.27 9.86 -0.86
CA ASN A 14 -6.64 11.17 -0.96
C ASN A 14 -5.92 11.62 0.33
N ALA A 15 -5.40 10.69 1.15
CA ALA A 15 -4.59 11.07 2.31
C ALA A 15 -3.47 12.05 1.93
N ALA A 16 -3.14 13.00 2.81
CA ALA A 16 -2.23 14.12 2.51
C ALA A 16 -0.88 13.66 1.94
N TRP A 17 -0.36 12.53 2.42
CA TRP A 17 0.89 11.96 1.95
C TRP A 17 0.77 11.32 0.55
N HIS A 18 -0.34 10.64 0.22
CA HIS A 18 -0.62 10.09 -1.11
C HIS A 18 -0.64 11.18 -2.19
N VAL A 19 -1.17 12.36 -1.84
CA VAL A 19 -1.26 13.50 -2.75
C VAL A 19 -0.07 14.44 -2.65
N SER A 20 0.95 14.16 -1.85
CA SER A 20 2.10 15.05 -1.67
C SER A 20 2.91 15.24 -2.97
N LYS A 21 3.57 16.40 -3.11
CA LYS A 21 4.53 16.65 -4.21
C LYS A 21 5.66 15.63 -4.22
N ARG A 22 6.11 15.20 -3.03
CA ARG A 22 7.18 14.21 -2.85
C ARG A 22 6.82 12.86 -3.47
N VAL A 23 5.64 12.31 -3.16
CA VAL A 23 5.17 11.04 -3.72
C VAL A 23 4.94 11.14 -5.22
N ARG A 24 4.27 12.21 -5.69
CA ARG A 24 4.06 12.43 -7.14
C ARG A 24 5.39 12.49 -7.91
N GLY A 25 6.34 13.29 -7.43
CA GLY A 25 7.65 13.42 -8.04
C GLY A 25 8.45 12.11 -8.02
N TRP A 26 8.29 11.28 -6.98
CA TRP A 26 8.89 9.94 -6.95
C TRP A 26 8.29 9.01 -8.02
N VAL A 27 6.96 8.96 -8.15
CA VAL A 27 6.26 8.16 -9.18
C VAL A 27 6.69 8.57 -10.59
N GLU A 28 6.80 9.88 -10.86
CA GLU A 28 7.26 10.38 -12.15
C GLU A 28 8.70 9.95 -12.46
N ARG A 29 9.63 10.08 -11.48
CA ARG A 29 11.01 9.63 -11.64
C ARG A 29 11.09 8.13 -11.89
N HIS A 30 10.32 7.33 -11.15
CA HIS A 30 10.23 5.89 -11.35
C HIS A 30 9.78 5.56 -12.78
N ASN A 31 8.68 6.15 -13.24
CA ASN A 31 8.13 5.91 -14.58
C ASN A 31 9.09 6.36 -15.70
N ARG A 32 9.83 7.47 -15.50
CA ARG A 32 10.89 7.88 -16.44
C ARG A 32 12.01 6.84 -16.51
N ARG A 33 12.44 6.27 -15.38
CA ARG A 33 13.45 5.21 -15.33
C ARG A 33 12.98 3.95 -16.06
N VAL A 34 11.79 3.44 -15.75
CA VAL A 34 11.18 2.27 -16.43
C VAL A 34 11.08 2.49 -17.94
N ARG A 35 10.68 3.68 -18.37
CA ARG A 35 10.61 4.02 -19.81
C ARG A 35 11.98 3.98 -20.49
N ARG A 36 13.04 4.43 -19.82
CA ARG A 36 14.41 4.45 -20.35
C ARG A 36 15.03 3.06 -20.37
N SER A 37 14.90 2.31 -19.28
CA SER A 37 15.49 0.96 -19.16
C SER A 37 14.70 -0.11 -19.90
N LYS A 38 13.42 0.14 -20.24
CA LYS A 38 12.47 -0.85 -20.77
C LYS A 38 12.30 -2.05 -19.84
N THR A 39 12.60 -1.89 -18.54
CA THR A 39 12.50 -2.93 -17.52
C THR A 39 11.64 -2.45 -16.35
N GLY A 40 10.82 -3.37 -15.83
CA GLY A 40 9.87 -3.11 -14.74
C GLY A 40 8.54 -2.52 -15.20
N CYS A 41 7.74 -2.11 -14.22
CA CYS A 41 6.33 -1.78 -14.39
C CYS A 41 6.06 -0.30 -14.16
N ARG A 42 5.27 0.34 -15.05
CA ARG A 42 4.90 1.76 -14.87
C ARG A 42 3.77 1.87 -13.86
N ILE A 43 3.87 2.82 -12.94
CA ILE A 43 2.81 3.07 -11.95
C ILE A 43 1.79 4.06 -12.53
N ARG A 44 0.52 3.67 -12.56
CA ARG A 44 -0.62 4.55 -12.84
C ARG A 44 -1.41 4.75 -11.55
N VAL A 45 -1.33 5.93 -10.96
CA VAL A 45 -2.12 6.29 -9.77
C VAL A 45 -3.55 6.62 -10.19
N CYS A 46 -4.52 5.95 -9.60
CA CYS A 46 -5.96 6.17 -9.74
C CYS A 46 -6.51 6.62 -8.39
N ARG A 47 -6.91 7.89 -8.30
CA ARG A 47 -7.45 8.45 -7.06
C ARG A 47 -8.92 8.14 -6.94
N LEU A 48 -9.36 7.88 -5.72
CA LEU A 48 -10.78 7.76 -5.41
C LEU A 48 -11.47 9.13 -5.34
N PRO A 49 -12.79 9.20 -5.58
CA PRO A 49 -13.59 10.37 -5.26
C PRO A 49 -13.39 10.81 -3.80
N VAL A 50 -13.39 12.13 -3.57
CA VAL A 50 -13.32 12.68 -2.22
C VAL A 50 -14.57 12.27 -1.43
N LYS A 51 -14.41 11.91 -0.15
CA LYS A 51 -15.48 11.41 0.73
C LYS A 51 -16.15 10.11 0.26
N GLY A 52 -15.47 9.27 -0.54
CA GLY A 52 -15.97 7.96 -0.97
C GLY A 52 -15.19 6.77 -0.39
N PRO A 53 -15.07 6.59 0.94
CA PRO A 53 -14.29 5.49 1.52
C PRO A 53 -14.80 4.11 1.10
N TRP A 54 -16.10 3.93 0.86
CA TRP A 54 -16.69 2.66 0.40
C TRP A 54 -16.19 2.23 -1.00
N LEU A 55 -15.57 3.12 -1.77
CA LEU A 55 -14.96 2.80 -3.06
C LEU A 55 -13.53 2.24 -2.92
N ASN A 56 -12.95 2.28 -1.72
CA ASN A 56 -11.63 1.74 -1.44
C ASN A 56 -11.75 0.25 -1.09
N PRO A 57 -11.36 -0.70 -1.97
CA PRO A 57 -11.60 -2.13 -1.76
C PRO A 57 -10.86 -2.72 -0.56
N ILE A 58 -9.89 -1.99 0.00
CA ILE A 58 -9.17 -2.41 1.19
C ILE A 58 -9.99 -2.22 2.48
N GLU A 59 -10.96 -1.30 2.50
CA GLU A 59 -11.69 -0.93 3.71
C GLU A 59 -12.45 -2.10 4.34
N PRO A 60 -13.22 -2.92 3.59
CA PRO A 60 -13.89 -4.08 4.18
C PRO A 60 -12.89 -5.08 4.76
N LYS A 61 -11.76 -5.31 4.07
CA LYS A 61 -10.70 -6.21 4.54
C LYS A 61 -10.10 -5.72 5.85
N TRP A 62 -9.87 -4.41 5.97
CA TRP A 62 -9.35 -3.79 7.18
C TRP A 62 -10.33 -3.87 8.35
N VAL A 63 -11.63 -3.67 8.14
CA VAL A 63 -12.64 -3.80 9.20
C VAL A 63 -12.64 -5.23 9.76
N HIS A 64 -12.65 -6.24 8.90
CA HIS A 64 -12.64 -7.64 9.33
C HIS A 64 -11.31 -8.03 9.99
N GLY A 65 -10.18 -7.66 9.39
CA GLY A 65 -8.87 -7.91 9.97
C GLY A 65 -8.68 -7.25 11.32
N LYS A 66 -9.08 -5.98 11.47
CA LYS A 66 -9.02 -5.27 12.75
C LYS A 66 -9.80 -6.05 13.82
N ARG A 67 -11.05 -6.44 13.53
CA ARG A 67 -11.89 -7.21 14.47
C ARG A 67 -11.29 -8.56 14.86
N ALA A 68 -10.61 -9.23 13.93
CA ALA A 68 -9.96 -10.51 14.21
C ALA A 68 -8.63 -10.39 14.98
N ILE A 69 -7.94 -9.27 14.84
CA ILE A 69 -6.59 -9.06 15.41
C ILE A 69 -6.65 -8.45 16.81
N VAL A 70 -7.52 -7.45 17.01
CA VAL A 70 -7.61 -6.70 18.29
C VAL A 70 -8.46 -7.44 19.31
N GLU A 71 -8.10 -7.34 20.59
CA GLU A 71 -8.90 -7.85 21.71
C GLU A 71 -9.33 -6.70 22.64
N PRO A 72 -10.50 -6.82 23.31
CA PRO A 72 -11.02 -5.73 24.14
C PRO A 72 -10.28 -5.58 25.48
N ASP A 73 -9.71 -6.67 26.00
CA ASP A 73 -9.31 -6.76 27.41
C ASP A 73 -7.96 -6.10 27.71
N ARG A 74 -7.08 -5.97 26.70
CA ARG A 74 -5.77 -5.36 26.88
C ARG A 74 -5.19 -4.80 25.59
N ARG A 75 -4.16 -3.98 25.77
CA ARG A 75 -3.34 -3.47 24.67
C ARG A 75 -2.33 -4.53 24.21
N LEU A 76 -2.33 -4.80 22.92
CA LEU A 76 -1.33 -5.64 22.27
C LEU A 76 -0.03 -4.87 22.01
N THR A 77 1.09 -5.58 22.12
CA THR A 77 2.41 -5.13 21.65
C THR A 77 2.47 -5.09 20.11
N ALA A 78 3.44 -4.37 19.56
CA ALA A 78 3.61 -4.30 18.11
C ALA A 78 3.90 -5.67 17.47
N ASP A 79 4.67 -6.52 18.17
CA ASP A 79 5.01 -7.86 17.69
C ASP A 79 3.79 -8.79 17.70
N GLU A 80 2.94 -8.71 18.75
CA GLU A 80 1.68 -9.46 18.79
C GLU A 80 0.73 -9.05 17.66
N VAL A 81 0.58 -7.75 17.40
CA VAL A 81 -0.24 -7.25 16.28
C VAL A 81 0.30 -7.76 14.95
N ARG A 82 1.62 -7.74 14.75
CA ARG A 82 2.25 -8.23 13.53
C ARG A 82 2.01 -9.74 13.35
N GLN A 83 2.21 -10.53 14.39
CA GLN A 83 2.02 -11.98 14.33
C GLN A 83 0.55 -12.32 14.03
N ARG A 84 -0.39 -11.75 14.78
CA ARG A 84 -1.83 -11.99 14.55
C ARG A 84 -2.31 -11.54 13.18
N ALA A 85 -1.77 -10.44 12.65
CA ALA A 85 -2.04 -10.02 11.28
C ALA A 85 -1.54 -11.05 10.26
N CYS A 86 -0.33 -11.59 10.46
CA CYS A 86 0.24 -12.63 9.62
C CYS A 86 -0.61 -13.91 9.65
N ASP A 87 -1.02 -14.34 10.85
CA ASP A 87 -1.86 -15.51 11.04
C ASP A 87 -3.23 -15.35 10.35
N TYR A 88 -3.89 -14.20 10.54
CA TYR A 88 -5.19 -13.91 9.94
C TYR A 88 -5.16 -13.85 8.41
N TYR A 89 -4.12 -13.25 7.82
CA TYR A 89 -3.97 -13.13 6.37
C TYR A 89 -3.19 -14.28 5.72
N GLY A 90 -2.75 -15.28 6.49
CA GLY A 90 -2.00 -16.44 6.00
C GLY A 90 -0.64 -16.09 5.40
N CYS A 91 0.04 -15.06 5.92
CA CYS A 91 1.34 -14.62 5.42
C CYS A 91 2.46 -14.80 6.46
N LYS A 92 3.72 -14.73 6.02
CA LYS A 92 4.88 -14.80 6.92
C LYS A 92 5.30 -13.40 7.35
N PRO A 93 5.77 -13.22 8.60
CA PRO A 93 6.37 -11.95 9.01
C PRO A 93 7.55 -11.58 8.11
N HIS A 94 7.56 -10.34 7.63
CA HIS A 94 8.67 -9.77 6.88
C HIS A 94 9.46 -8.77 7.74
N PRO A 95 10.77 -8.56 7.48
CA PRO A 95 11.55 -7.53 8.14
C PRO A 95 10.91 -6.15 7.99
N LEU A 96 11.00 -5.34 9.05
CA LEU A 96 10.49 -3.97 9.01
C LEU A 96 11.30 -3.13 8.02
N LEU A 97 10.61 -2.26 7.30
CA LEU A 97 11.27 -1.27 6.45
C LEU A 97 12.04 -0.28 7.33
N ALA A 98 13.30 -0.05 6.99
CA ALA A 98 14.10 0.97 7.64
C ALA A 98 13.44 2.34 7.50
N LYS A 99 13.31 3.06 8.61
CA LYS A 99 12.95 4.48 8.54
C LYS A 99 14.14 5.23 7.93
N PRO A 100 13.93 6.09 6.92
CA PRO A 100 15.01 6.94 6.44
C PRO A 100 15.52 7.80 7.59
N ALA A 101 16.84 7.99 7.66
CA ALA A 101 17.44 8.97 8.56
C ALA A 101 16.84 10.35 8.24
N THR A 102 16.48 11.09 9.29
CA THR A 102 15.89 12.43 9.20
C THR A 102 16.87 13.40 8.55
#